data_AF-A0AAU4TKQ6-F1
#
_entry.id   AF-A0AAU4TKQ6-F1
#
_cell.length_a   1.000
_cell.length_b   1.000
_cell.length_c   1.000
_cell.angle_alpha   90.00
_cell.angle_beta   90.00
_cell.angle_gamma   90.00
#
_symmetry.space_group_name_H-M   'P 1'
#
loop_
_entity.id
_entity.type
_entity.pdbx_description
1 polymer ?
#
loop_
_entity_poly.entity_id
_entity_poly.type
_entity_poly.pdbx_seq_one_letter_code
_entity_poly.pdbx_strand_id
1 'polypeptide(L)'
;MSRDIVQRVFLVLAREGWRVTLGPLIASAFTARDVTLDVFTIMLEVLYTHVRAQEELIRVREIRSATIAIRLLVPSDDQLLSFPYAQLAPADDRPQQYLRGIRRYHTNNLVSCLRELDRDIDGLRATVEIRRVPPCAYSKLYLFNGAEVVTGAYVPSKRPTTLDDGTILDVVDVMDSDSTLTYCAKDVDLDSQDSLIVSSWQRWFDSSWQLLAT
;
A
#
# COMPACT_ATOMS: atom_id res chain seq x y z
N MET A 1 13.81 7.28 -22.90
CA MET A 1 14.34 7.64 -21.57
C MET A 1 13.63 6.93 -20.40
N SER A 2 12.83 5.87 -20.64
CA SER A 2 12.09 5.13 -19.60
C SER A 2 12.63 3.70 -19.32
N ARG A 3 13.39 3.11 -20.26
CA ARG A 3 14.01 1.78 -20.12
C ARG A 3 15.10 1.70 -19.03
N ASP A 4 15.84 2.78 -18.81
CA ASP A 4 16.98 2.81 -17.87
C ASP A 4 16.57 2.74 -16.40
N ILE A 5 15.37 3.23 -16.05
CA ILE A 5 14.88 3.21 -14.66
C ILE A 5 14.39 1.80 -14.31
N VAL A 6 13.61 1.18 -15.20
CA VAL A 6 13.16 -0.21 -15.05
C VAL A 6 14.38 -1.15 -14.96
N GLN A 7 15.39 -0.97 -15.82
CA GLN A 7 16.64 -1.74 -15.75
C GLN A 7 17.44 -1.46 -14.47
N ARG A 8 17.47 -0.23 -13.96
CA ARG A 8 18.16 0.09 -12.69
C ARG A 8 17.45 -0.49 -11.47
N VAL A 9 16.13 -0.48 -11.44
CA VAL A 9 15.33 -1.14 -10.40
C VAL A 9 15.56 -2.64 -10.43
N PHE A 10 15.58 -3.23 -11.64
CA PHE A 10 15.98 -4.63 -11.82
C PHE A 10 17.42 -4.90 -11.33
N LEU A 11 18.36 -3.98 -11.57
CA LEU A 11 19.75 -4.11 -11.12
C LEU A 11 19.90 -4.00 -9.60
N VAL A 12 19.06 -3.20 -8.94
CA VAL A 12 19.01 -3.08 -7.47
C VAL A 12 18.37 -4.33 -6.86
N LEU A 13 17.29 -4.84 -7.44
CA LEU A 13 16.63 -6.10 -7.03
C LEU A 13 17.52 -7.34 -7.27
N ALA A 14 18.48 -7.27 -8.19
CA ALA A 14 19.40 -8.37 -8.47
C ALA A 14 20.51 -8.56 -7.41
N ARG A 15 20.67 -7.65 -6.44
CA ARG A 15 21.76 -7.70 -5.44
C ARG A 15 21.40 -8.37 -4.11
N GLU A 16 20.12 -8.57 -3.80
CA GLU A 16 19.66 -9.27 -2.59
C GLU A 16 18.55 -10.26 -2.94
N GLY A 17 18.94 -11.51 -3.23
CA GLY A 17 18.09 -12.70 -3.35
C GLY A 17 16.58 -12.50 -3.56
N TRP A 18 16.16 -12.25 -4.81
CA TRP A 18 14.82 -12.47 -5.42
C TRP A 18 13.55 -11.97 -4.70
N ARG A 19 13.61 -11.36 -3.52
CA ARG A 19 12.39 -10.95 -2.81
C ARG A 19 11.90 -9.61 -3.31
N VAL A 20 10.73 -9.63 -3.93
CA VAL A 20 9.96 -8.42 -4.23
C VAL A 20 9.70 -7.69 -2.91
N THR A 21 10.05 -6.41 -2.85
CA THR A 21 9.81 -5.53 -1.70
C THR A 21 9.13 -4.25 -2.17
N LEU A 22 8.25 -3.67 -1.34
CA LEU A 22 7.51 -2.47 -1.72
C LEU A 22 8.38 -1.22 -1.82
N GLY A 23 9.41 -1.09 -0.97
CA GLY A 23 10.25 0.09 -0.91
C GLY A 23 10.88 0.49 -2.26
N PRO A 24 11.64 -0.39 -2.92
CA PRO A 24 12.23 -0.11 -4.23
C PRO A 24 11.19 0.19 -5.33
N LEU A 25 10.03 -0.46 -5.28
CA LEU A 25 8.96 -0.26 -6.26
C LEU A 25 8.26 1.09 -6.07
N ILE A 26 7.97 1.48 -4.82
CA ILE A 26 7.46 2.81 -4.49
C ILE A 26 8.48 3.87 -4.88
N ALA A 27 9.75 3.68 -4.55
CA ALA A 27 10.81 4.62 -4.93
C ALA A 27 10.91 4.80 -6.45
N SER A 28 10.85 3.69 -7.20
CA SER A 28 10.78 3.71 -8.67
C SER A 28 9.57 4.52 -9.17
N ALA A 29 8.37 4.24 -8.65
CA ALA A 29 7.15 4.90 -9.07
C ALA A 29 7.20 6.42 -8.88
N PHE A 30 7.81 6.89 -7.79
CA PHE A 30 7.96 8.31 -7.48
C PHE A 30 8.96 9.04 -8.39
N THR A 31 9.80 8.33 -9.15
CA THR A 31 10.67 8.99 -10.15
C THR A 31 9.90 9.53 -11.36
N ALA A 32 8.64 9.12 -11.53
CA ALA A 32 7.78 9.63 -12.59
C ALA A 32 7.39 11.10 -12.34
N ARG A 33 7.16 11.82 -13.44
CA ARG A 33 6.62 13.19 -13.38
C ARG A 33 5.18 13.19 -12.84
N ASP A 34 4.39 12.21 -13.25
CA ASP A 34 3.00 12.05 -12.83
C ASP A 34 2.87 10.69 -12.14
N VAL A 35 2.80 10.73 -10.80
CA VAL A 35 2.79 9.55 -9.94
C VAL A 35 1.35 9.20 -9.61
N THR A 36 0.94 7.96 -9.90
CA THR A 36 -0.36 7.43 -9.46
C THR A 36 -0.18 6.13 -8.69
N LEU A 37 -0.84 6.04 -7.54
CA LEU A 37 -0.87 4.85 -6.72
C LEU A 37 -2.32 4.47 -6.41
N ASP A 38 -2.71 3.27 -6.83
CA ASP A 38 -4.00 2.70 -6.44
C ASP A 38 -3.74 1.52 -5.50
N VAL A 39 -4.17 1.65 -4.26
CA VAL A 39 -3.80 0.72 -3.19
C VAL A 39 -5.05 0.14 -2.52
N PHE A 40 -5.08 -1.18 -2.40
CA PHE A 40 -6.05 -1.90 -1.58
C PHE A 40 -5.32 -2.71 -0.51
N THR A 41 -5.52 -2.37 0.77
CA THR A 41 -4.80 -2.97 1.89
C THR A 41 -5.54 -2.77 3.21
N ILE A 42 -5.29 -3.64 4.19
CA ILE A 42 -5.81 -3.50 5.56
C ILE A 42 -5.05 -2.41 6.32
N MET A 43 -3.73 -2.34 6.11
CA MET A 43 -2.81 -1.48 6.84
C MET A 43 -2.00 -0.62 5.88
N LEU A 44 -1.75 0.62 6.32
CA LEU A 44 -1.00 1.61 5.55
C LEU A 44 0.40 1.86 6.11
N GLU A 45 0.83 1.11 7.13
CA GLU A 45 2.13 1.32 7.79
C GLU A 45 3.30 1.26 6.80
N VAL A 46 3.37 0.20 5.99
CA VAL A 46 4.44 0.03 5.01
C VAL A 46 4.36 1.10 3.91
N LEU A 47 3.15 1.41 3.43
CA LEU A 47 2.96 2.46 2.43
C LEU A 47 3.43 3.81 2.94
N TYR A 48 2.94 4.22 4.12
CA TYR A 48 3.29 5.48 4.77
C TYR A 48 4.80 5.60 4.96
N THR A 49 5.45 4.55 5.47
CA THR A 49 6.90 4.53 5.69
C THR A 49 7.67 4.84 4.41
N HIS A 50 7.31 4.21 3.29
CA HIS A 50 8.02 4.42 2.02
C HIS A 50 7.65 5.74 1.33
N VAL A 51 6.41 6.22 1.46
CA VAL A 51 6.00 7.54 0.95
C VAL A 51 6.73 8.66 1.71
N ARG A 52 6.89 8.56 3.02
CA ARG A 52 7.69 9.50 3.83
C ARG A 52 9.15 9.55 3.36
N ALA A 53 9.75 8.41 3.03
CA ALA A 53 11.09 8.40 2.44
C ALA A 53 11.15 9.15 1.10
N GLN A 54 10.09 9.09 0.27
CA GLN A 54 10.06 9.82 -1.00
C GLN A 54 9.83 11.32 -0.80
N GLU A 55 9.05 11.69 0.22
CA GLU A 55 8.87 13.09 0.60
C GLU A 55 10.22 13.77 0.90
N GLU A 56 11.10 13.13 1.68
CA GLU A 56 12.42 13.68 2.00
C GLU A 56 13.20 14.00 0.71
N LEU A 57 13.20 13.06 -0.24
CA LEU A 57 13.86 13.22 -1.55
C LEU A 57 13.23 14.32 -2.41
N ILE A 58 11.90 14.49 -2.35
CA ILE A 58 11.19 15.58 -3.02
C ILE A 58 11.60 16.93 -2.42
N ARG A 59 11.66 17.03 -1.09
CA ARG A 59 12.02 18.28 -0.38
C ARG A 59 13.44 18.74 -0.71
N VAL A 60 14.38 17.81 -0.86
CA VAL A 60 15.76 18.11 -1.31
C VAL A 60 15.91 18.19 -2.83
N ARG A 61 14.81 18.08 -3.59
CA ARG A 61 14.74 18.18 -5.06
C ARG A 61 15.53 17.11 -5.83
N GLU A 62 15.80 15.97 -5.19
CA GLU A 62 16.34 14.77 -5.85
C GLU A 62 15.28 14.09 -6.72
N ILE A 63 14.03 14.10 -6.26
CA ILE A 63 12.85 13.71 -7.04
C ILE A 63 12.05 14.96 -7.38
N ARG A 64 11.52 15.05 -8.61
CA ARG A 64 10.77 16.21 -9.12
C ARG A 64 9.48 15.80 -9.83
N SER A 65 8.58 15.16 -9.08
CA SER A 65 7.23 14.88 -9.54
C SER A 65 6.44 16.18 -9.65
N ALA A 66 5.61 16.29 -10.68
CA ALA A 66 4.64 17.38 -10.86
C ALA A 66 3.29 17.01 -10.23
N THR A 67 2.89 15.73 -10.28
CA THR A 67 1.67 15.25 -9.66
C THR A 67 1.90 13.98 -8.86
N ILE A 68 1.20 13.86 -7.73
CA ILE A 68 1.10 12.64 -6.92
C ILE A 68 -0.39 12.43 -6.62
N ALA A 69 -0.95 11.32 -7.09
CA ALA A 69 -2.34 10.95 -6.82
C ALA A 69 -2.40 9.57 -6.20
N ILE A 70 -2.90 9.47 -4.97
CA ILE A 70 -3.04 8.20 -4.25
C ILE A 70 -4.52 7.91 -3.99
N ARG A 71 -5.02 6.80 -4.51
CA ARG A 71 -6.36 6.27 -4.19
C ARG A 71 -6.23 5.07 -3.28
N LEU A 72 -6.89 5.12 -2.13
CA LEU A 72 -6.85 4.08 -1.10
C LEU A 72 -8.21 3.44 -0.94
N LEU A 73 -8.30 2.15 -1.25
CA LEU A 73 -9.38 1.29 -0.80
C LEU A 73 -8.93 0.62 0.50
N VAL A 74 -9.62 0.92 1.59
CA VAL A 74 -9.34 0.32 2.90
C VAL A 74 -10.61 -0.28 3.49
N PRO A 75 -10.51 -1.32 4.33
CA PRO A 75 -11.69 -1.88 4.97
C PRO A 75 -12.44 -0.81 5.79
N SER A 76 -13.75 -0.94 5.84
CA SER A 76 -14.58 -0.09 6.69
C SER A 76 -14.27 -0.30 8.19
N ASP A 77 -14.48 0.75 8.98
CA ASP A 77 -14.28 0.72 10.44
C ASP A 77 -15.52 0.18 11.19
N ASP A 78 -16.67 0.07 10.52
CA ASP A 78 -17.96 -0.33 11.08
C ASP A 78 -18.20 -1.86 11.11
N GLN A 79 -17.30 -2.63 10.51
CA GLN A 79 -17.38 -4.09 10.44
C GLN A 79 -16.11 -4.74 10.98
N LEU A 80 -16.28 -5.87 11.67
CA LEU A 80 -15.17 -6.64 12.20
C LEU A 80 -14.41 -7.33 11.05
N LEU A 81 -13.08 -7.24 11.10
CA LEU A 81 -12.24 -8.00 10.19
C LEU A 81 -12.05 -9.43 10.69
N SER A 82 -11.74 -10.35 9.79
CA SER A 82 -11.42 -11.74 10.12
C SER A 82 -10.18 -11.90 11.00
N PHE A 83 -9.37 -10.85 11.14
CA PHE A 83 -8.19 -10.75 12.00
C PHE A 83 -7.86 -9.25 12.24
N PRO A 84 -7.17 -8.90 13.34
CA PRO A 84 -6.75 -9.79 14.41
C PRO A 84 -7.91 -10.23 15.32
N TYR A 85 -7.81 -11.40 15.92
CA TYR A 85 -8.72 -11.83 16.99
C TYR A 85 -8.02 -12.71 18.01
N ALA A 86 -8.50 -12.68 19.26
CA ALA A 86 -8.02 -13.57 20.31
C ALA A 86 -8.69 -14.95 20.17
N GLN A 87 -7.93 -15.99 19.81
CA GLN A 87 -8.50 -17.32 19.55
C GLN A 87 -9.19 -17.92 20.78
N LEU A 88 -8.66 -17.66 21.98
CA LEU A 88 -9.21 -18.14 23.25
C LEU A 88 -10.33 -17.24 23.80
N ALA A 89 -10.53 -16.06 23.23
CA ALA A 89 -11.59 -15.12 23.60
C ALA A 89 -12.13 -14.36 22.37
N PRO A 90 -12.84 -15.02 21.44
CA PRO A 90 -13.23 -14.40 20.16
C PRO A 90 -14.16 -13.18 20.28
N ALA A 91 -14.83 -13.01 21.43
CA ALA A 91 -15.66 -11.85 21.73
C ALA A 91 -14.86 -10.64 22.26
N ASP A 92 -13.56 -10.80 22.51
CA ASP A 92 -12.67 -9.71 22.92
C ASP A 92 -12.36 -8.80 21.73
N ASP A 93 -12.92 -7.59 21.74
CA ASP A 93 -12.73 -6.58 20.69
C ASP A 93 -11.41 -5.81 20.82
N ARG A 94 -10.63 -5.98 21.90
CA ARG A 94 -9.37 -5.24 22.10
C ARG A 94 -8.37 -5.38 20.94
N PRO A 95 -8.16 -6.56 20.32
CA PRO A 95 -7.31 -6.68 19.14
C PRO A 95 -7.80 -5.83 17.95
N GLN A 96 -9.11 -5.78 17.73
CA GLN A 96 -9.72 -4.99 16.65
C GLN A 96 -9.64 -3.48 16.96
N GLN A 97 -9.84 -3.09 18.23
CA GLN A 97 -9.62 -1.71 18.68
C GLN A 97 -8.19 -1.25 18.43
N TYR A 98 -7.22 -2.10 18.78
CA TYR A 98 -5.81 -1.85 18.54
C TYR A 98 -5.50 -1.65 17.04
N LEU A 99 -6.00 -2.55 16.18
CA LEU A 99 -5.86 -2.42 14.73
C LEU A 99 -6.47 -1.11 14.21
N ARG A 100 -7.68 -0.74 14.66
CA ARG A 100 -8.33 0.53 14.28
C ARG A 100 -7.48 1.73 14.68
N GLY A 101 -6.85 1.69 15.87
CA GLY A 101 -5.91 2.71 16.34
C GLY A 101 -4.72 2.88 15.39
N ILE A 102 -4.01 1.79 15.09
CA ILE A 102 -2.86 1.80 14.17
C ILE A 102 -3.28 2.28 12.77
N ARG A 103 -4.39 1.77 12.22
CA ARG A 103 -4.90 2.17 10.91
C ARG A 103 -5.19 3.67 10.87
N ARG A 104 -5.87 4.21 11.89
CA ARG A 104 -6.16 5.65 12.00
C ARG A 104 -4.87 6.47 12.06
N TYR A 105 -3.87 6.03 12.82
CA TYR A 105 -2.58 6.70 12.92
C TYR A 105 -1.89 6.81 11.56
N HIS A 106 -1.65 5.69 10.86
CA HIS A 106 -0.96 5.73 9.57
C HIS A 106 -1.77 6.43 8.48
N THR A 107 -3.09 6.29 8.50
CA THR A 107 -3.97 7.03 7.58
C THR A 107 -3.79 8.54 7.74
N ASN A 108 -3.90 9.03 8.98
CA ASN A 108 -3.77 10.46 9.26
C ASN A 108 -2.39 10.98 8.87
N ASN A 109 -1.32 10.24 9.20
CA ASN A 109 0.03 10.68 8.88
C ASN A 109 0.32 10.67 7.37
N LEU A 110 -0.19 9.70 6.61
CA LEU A 110 -0.09 9.69 5.16
C LEU A 110 -0.84 10.88 4.53
N VAL A 111 -2.04 11.18 5.03
CA VAL A 111 -2.81 12.34 4.56
C VAL A 111 -2.09 13.64 4.87
N SER A 112 -1.60 13.82 6.10
CA SER A 112 -0.81 14.98 6.48
C SER A 112 0.44 15.11 5.61
N CYS A 113 1.14 14.00 5.34
CA CYS A 113 2.31 13.99 4.48
C CYS A 113 2.07 14.57 3.11
N LEU A 114 1.03 14.10 2.43
CA LEU A 114 0.74 14.54 1.07
C LEU A 114 0.22 15.97 1.05
N ARG A 115 -0.56 16.37 2.06
CA ARG A 115 -1.01 17.78 2.21
C ARG A 115 0.15 18.74 2.46
N GLU A 116 1.16 18.32 3.22
CA GLU A 116 2.35 19.12 3.46
C GLU A 116 3.16 19.29 2.17
N LEU A 117 3.33 18.22 1.38
CA LEU A 117 3.98 18.30 0.07
C LEU A 117 3.23 19.23 -0.90
N ASP A 118 1.92 19.08 -1.01
CA ASP A 118 1.06 19.92 -1.87
C ASP A 118 1.15 21.41 -1.50
N ARG A 119 1.26 21.72 -0.20
CA ARG A 119 1.33 23.09 0.31
C ARG A 119 2.74 23.69 0.19
N ASP A 120 3.78 22.91 0.48
CA ASP A 120 5.14 23.45 0.70
C ASP A 120 6.02 23.40 -0.56
N ILE A 121 5.68 22.59 -1.57
CA ILE A 121 6.50 22.38 -2.76
C ILE A 121 5.87 23.08 -3.98
N ASP A 122 6.47 24.20 -4.38
CA ASP A 122 6.01 24.96 -5.55
C ASP A 122 5.95 24.09 -6.82
N GLY A 123 4.76 24.07 -7.45
CA GLY A 123 4.53 23.36 -8.71
C GLY A 123 4.26 21.86 -8.58
N LEU A 124 4.23 21.31 -7.37
CA LEU A 124 3.75 19.96 -7.09
C LEU A 124 2.26 20.01 -6.72
N ARG A 125 1.48 19.06 -7.23
CA ARG A 125 0.11 18.78 -6.77
C ARG A 125 0.04 17.38 -6.18
N ALA A 126 -0.26 17.26 -4.88
CA ALA A 126 -0.38 15.97 -4.20
C ALA A 126 -1.78 15.76 -3.62
N THR A 127 -2.39 14.62 -3.95
CA THR A 127 -3.75 14.28 -3.57
C THR A 127 -3.83 12.87 -3.01
N VAL A 128 -4.71 12.70 -2.02
CA VAL A 128 -5.07 11.39 -1.49
C VAL A 128 -6.57 11.31 -1.32
N GLU A 129 -7.15 10.28 -1.90
CA GLU A 129 -8.55 9.93 -1.74
C GLU A 129 -8.63 8.58 -1.05
N ILE A 130 -9.52 8.48 -0.06
CA ILE A 130 -9.69 7.27 0.73
C ILE A 130 -11.16 6.91 0.67
N ARG A 131 -11.46 5.69 0.20
CA ARG A 131 -12.81 5.13 0.24
C ARG A 131 -12.82 3.83 1.02
N ARG A 132 -13.95 3.58 1.67
CA ARG A 132 -14.16 2.38 2.48
C ARG A 132 -14.87 1.32 1.67
N VAL A 133 -14.40 0.08 1.76
CA VAL A 133 -15.05 -1.08 1.15
C VAL A 133 -15.44 -2.11 2.20
N PRO A 134 -16.44 -2.96 1.91
CA PRO A 134 -16.77 -4.10 2.78
C PRO A 134 -15.54 -4.96 3.09
N PRO A 135 -15.50 -5.62 4.25
CA PRO A 135 -14.36 -6.37 4.74
C PRO A 135 -14.12 -7.59 3.83
N CYS A 136 -13.06 -7.50 3.03
CA CYS A 136 -12.51 -8.64 2.30
C CYS A 136 -11.11 -8.30 1.77
N ALA A 137 -10.11 -8.25 2.64
CA ALA A 137 -8.72 -8.21 2.18
C ALA A 137 -8.02 -9.46 2.69
N TYR A 138 -8.12 -10.55 1.93
CA TYR A 138 -7.22 -11.70 2.09
C TYR A 138 -5.88 -11.47 1.36
N SER A 139 -5.77 -10.34 0.67
CA SER A 139 -4.57 -9.89 -0.01
C SER A 139 -4.47 -8.38 0.01
N LYS A 140 -3.26 -7.88 -0.19
CA LYS A 140 -2.97 -6.50 -0.56
C LYS A 140 -2.69 -6.37 -2.05
N LEU A 141 -2.99 -5.21 -2.59
CA LEU A 141 -2.78 -4.82 -3.98
C LEU A 141 -2.20 -3.40 -4.02
N TYR A 142 -1.15 -3.23 -4.80
CA TYR A 142 -0.58 -1.92 -5.13
C TYR A 142 -0.42 -1.85 -6.64
N LEU A 143 -1.07 -0.87 -7.26
CA LEU A 143 -0.87 -0.53 -8.67
C LEU A 143 -0.04 0.74 -8.74
N PHE A 144 1.03 0.72 -9.53
CA PHE A 144 1.95 1.85 -9.71
C PHE A 144 1.84 2.38 -11.13
N ASN A 145 1.52 3.67 -11.25
CA ASN A 145 1.52 4.42 -12.51
C ASN A 145 0.71 3.77 -13.65
N GLY A 146 -0.31 2.96 -13.31
CA GLY A 146 -1.12 2.17 -14.24
C GLY A 146 -0.34 1.12 -15.06
N ALA A 147 0.91 0.84 -14.69
CA ALA A 147 1.85 0.03 -15.45
C ALA A 147 2.35 -1.20 -14.69
N GLU A 148 2.40 -1.14 -13.36
CA GLU A 148 2.93 -2.21 -12.53
C GLU A 148 1.92 -2.59 -11.46
N VAL A 149 1.93 -3.86 -11.04
CA VAL A 149 1.08 -4.37 -9.97
C VAL A 149 1.89 -5.23 -9.01
N VAL A 150 1.65 -5.04 -7.72
CA VAL A 150 2.11 -5.92 -6.64
C VAL A 150 0.92 -6.46 -5.89
N THR A 151 0.92 -7.78 -5.69
CA THR A 151 -0.05 -8.45 -4.82
C THR A 151 0.66 -9.24 -3.73
N GLY A 152 -0.01 -9.45 -2.60
CA GLY A 152 0.49 -10.32 -1.55
C GLY A 152 -0.64 -10.87 -0.71
N ALA A 153 -0.70 -12.19 -0.54
CA ALA A 153 -1.68 -12.81 0.32
C ALA A 153 -1.32 -12.55 1.79
N TYR A 154 -2.32 -12.19 2.58
CA TYR A 154 -2.16 -12.14 4.02
C TYR A 154 -2.17 -13.57 4.56
N VAL A 155 -1.09 -13.96 5.24
CA VAL A 155 -0.95 -15.29 5.85
C VAL A 155 -1.18 -15.14 7.35
N PRO A 156 -2.29 -15.67 7.90
CA PRO A 156 -2.55 -15.59 9.33
C PRO A 156 -1.52 -16.39 10.12
N SER A 157 -1.04 -15.82 11.22
CA SER A 157 -0.13 -16.46 12.16
C SER A 157 -0.54 -16.14 13.59
N LYS A 158 -0.08 -16.96 14.53
CA LYS A 158 -0.26 -16.70 15.97
C LYS A 158 0.87 -15.81 16.44
N ARG A 159 0.55 -14.71 17.10
CA ARG A 159 1.56 -13.82 17.69
C ARG A 159 1.04 -13.16 18.97
N PRO A 160 1.93 -12.85 19.93
CA PRO A 160 1.59 -11.94 20.99
C PRO A 160 1.39 -10.53 20.42
N THR A 161 0.41 -9.80 20.94
CA THR A 161 0.20 -8.37 20.72
C THR A 161 0.16 -7.67 22.07
N THR A 162 1.02 -6.69 22.26
CA THR A 162 1.01 -5.82 23.43
C THR A 162 0.11 -4.63 23.14
N LEU A 163 -0.96 -4.48 23.92
CA LEU A 163 -1.85 -3.33 23.88
C LEU A 163 -1.20 -2.11 24.55
N ASP A 164 -1.81 -0.94 24.36
CA ASP A 164 -1.31 0.33 24.90
C ASP A 164 -1.21 0.36 26.44
N ASP A 165 -2.03 -0.43 27.14
CA ASP A 165 -2.03 -0.57 28.60
C ASP A 165 -0.99 -1.59 29.12
N GLY A 166 -0.20 -2.19 28.23
CA GLY A 166 0.80 -3.21 28.54
C GLY A 166 0.25 -4.64 28.61
N THR A 167 -1.06 -4.85 28.43
CA THR A 167 -1.65 -6.19 28.35
C THR A 167 -1.13 -6.92 27.13
N ILE A 168 -0.70 -8.18 27.30
CA ILE A 168 -0.28 -9.05 26.20
C ILE A 168 -1.42 -10.03 25.87
N LEU A 169 -1.83 -10.06 24.60
CA LEU A 169 -2.82 -10.99 24.08
C LEU A 169 -2.21 -11.89 23.02
N ASP A 170 -2.46 -13.20 23.10
CA ASP A 170 -2.18 -14.12 22.01
C ASP A 170 -3.29 -14.03 20.97
N VAL A 171 -2.96 -13.49 19.80
CA VAL A 171 -3.92 -13.25 18.71
C VAL A 171 -3.55 -14.04 17.47
N VAL A 172 -4.56 -14.38 16.68
CA VAL A 172 -4.38 -14.72 15.27
C VAL A 172 -4.44 -13.41 14.50
N ASP A 173 -3.37 -13.09 13.79
CA ASP A 173 -3.23 -11.84 13.04
C ASP A 173 -2.44 -12.05 11.74
N VAL A 174 -2.35 -11.02 10.91
CA VAL A 174 -1.53 -11.00 9.70
C VAL A 174 -0.49 -9.90 9.80
N MET A 175 0.76 -10.23 9.51
CA MET A 175 1.85 -9.26 9.46
C MET A 175 2.10 -8.85 8.02
N ASP A 176 2.20 -7.55 7.79
CA ASP A 176 2.48 -7.01 6.47
C ASP A 176 3.86 -7.44 5.96
N SER A 177 4.83 -7.64 6.86
CA SER A 177 6.19 -8.10 6.56
C SER A 177 6.29 -9.56 6.12
N ASP A 178 5.33 -10.40 6.50
CA ASP A 178 5.41 -11.85 6.33
C ASP A 178 4.80 -12.31 5.01
N SER A 179 4.15 -11.40 4.29
CA SER A 179 3.51 -11.67 3.01
C SER A 179 4.57 -11.73 1.90
N THR A 180 4.67 -12.86 1.21
CA THR A 180 5.42 -12.93 -0.05
C THR A 180 4.71 -12.08 -1.10
N LEU A 181 5.45 -11.18 -1.74
CA LEU A 181 4.93 -10.30 -2.78
C LEU A 181 5.15 -10.89 -4.16
N THR A 182 4.13 -10.78 -5.01
CA THR A 182 4.20 -11.08 -6.44
C THR A 182 4.14 -9.77 -7.21
N TYR A 183 5.02 -9.61 -8.19
CA TYR A 183 5.14 -8.42 -9.02
C TYR A 183 4.90 -8.78 -10.49
N CYS A 184 4.09 -7.99 -11.18
CA CYS A 184 3.89 -8.04 -12.63
C CYS A 184 3.94 -6.62 -13.20
N ALA A 185 4.42 -6.46 -14.43
CA ALA A 185 4.48 -5.16 -15.10
C ALA A 185 4.06 -5.29 -16.57
N LYS A 186 3.39 -4.27 -17.09
CA LYS A 186 3.09 -4.18 -18.51
C LYS A 186 4.38 -4.19 -19.31
N ASP A 187 4.36 -4.90 -20.43
CA ASP A 187 5.42 -4.88 -21.41
C ASP A 187 4.94 -4.24 -22.72
N VAL A 188 5.72 -4.40 -23.80
CA VAL A 188 5.41 -3.78 -25.11
C VAL A 188 4.22 -4.46 -25.81
N ASP A 189 3.96 -5.71 -25.47
CA ASP A 189 2.81 -6.48 -25.93
C ASP A 189 1.67 -6.30 -24.93
N LEU A 190 0.62 -5.61 -25.37
CA LEU A 190 -0.56 -5.34 -24.54
C LEU A 190 -1.38 -6.61 -24.27
N ASP A 191 -1.21 -7.65 -25.08
CA ASP A 191 -1.88 -8.94 -24.95
C ASP A 191 -1.01 -9.97 -24.19
N SER A 192 0.18 -9.56 -23.73
CA SER A 192 1.01 -10.41 -22.87
C SER A 192 0.30 -10.72 -21.55
N GLN A 193 0.66 -11.86 -20.95
CA GLN A 193 0.07 -12.28 -19.69
C GLN A 193 0.23 -11.22 -18.58
N ASP A 194 1.41 -10.62 -18.43
CA ASP A 194 1.65 -9.60 -17.41
C ASP A 194 0.87 -8.31 -17.70
N SER A 195 0.80 -7.89 -18.98
CA SER A 195 0.00 -6.73 -19.39
C SER A 195 -1.48 -6.92 -19.10
N LEU A 196 -2.01 -8.13 -19.34
CA LEU A 196 -3.39 -8.50 -19.03
C LEU A 196 -3.63 -8.57 -17.52
N ILE A 197 -2.70 -9.08 -16.72
CA ILE A 197 -2.80 -9.13 -15.25
C ILE A 197 -2.90 -7.71 -14.67
N VAL A 198 -2.00 -6.80 -15.06
CA VAL A 198 -2.03 -5.40 -14.60
C VAL A 198 -3.36 -4.75 -14.98
N SER A 199 -3.78 -4.91 -16.24
CA SER A 199 -5.02 -4.32 -16.75
C SER A 199 -6.27 -4.89 -16.07
N SER A 200 -6.26 -6.17 -15.71
CA SER A 200 -7.34 -6.82 -14.97
C SER A 200 -7.46 -6.26 -13.55
N TRP A 201 -6.34 -6.13 -12.82
CA TRP A 201 -6.32 -5.56 -11.48
C TRP A 201 -6.70 -4.08 -11.46
N GLN A 202 -6.24 -3.30 -12.43
CA GLN A 202 -6.65 -1.90 -12.59
C GLN A 202 -8.17 -1.82 -12.78
N ARG A 203 -8.75 -2.65 -13.67
CA ARG A 203 -10.19 -2.70 -13.89
C ARG A 203 -10.96 -3.08 -12.62
N TRP A 204 -10.46 -4.06 -11.86
CA TRP A 204 -11.05 -4.44 -10.58
C TRP A 204 -11.02 -3.28 -9.58
N PHE A 205 -9.88 -2.59 -9.47
CA PHE A 205 -9.73 -1.45 -8.57
C PHE A 205 -10.71 -0.33 -8.94
N ASP A 206 -10.74 0.06 -10.20
CA ASP A 206 -11.62 1.13 -10.68
C ASP A 206 -13.11 0.79 -10.49
N SER A 207 -13.51 -0.45 -10.79
CA SER A 207 -14.87 -0.91 -10.58
C SER A 207 -15.24 -0.92 -9.09
N SER A 208 -14.32 -1.38 -8.22
CA SER A 208 -14.54 -1.41 -6.77
C SER A 208 -14.64 0.00 -6.21
N TRP A 209 -13.75 0.89 -6.65
CA TRP A 209 -13.73 2.31 -6.31
C TRP A 209 -15.05 3.01 -6.65
N GLN A 210 -15.61 2.73 -7.84
CA GLN A 210 -16.83 3.39 -8.31
C GLN A 210 -18.11 2.78 -7.71
N LEU A 211 -18.17 1.46 -7.57
CA LEU A 211 -19.43 0.76 -7.31
C LEU A 211 -19.58 0.23 -5.89
N LEU A 212 -18.48 -0.07 -5.20
CA LEU A 212 -18.49 -0.74 -3.89
C LEU A 212 -18.01 0.17 -2.76
N ALA A 213 -17.27 1.23 -3.09
CA ALA A 213 -16.60 2.05 -2.11
C ALA A 213 -17.41 3.30 -1.75
N THR A 214 -17.49 3.60 -0.45
CA THR A 214 -18.16 4.79 0.11
C THR A 214 -17.17 5.80 0.65
#